data_AF-A0A497A959-F1
#
_entry.id   AF-A0A497A959-F1
#
_cell.length_a   1.000
_cell.length_b   1.000
_cell.length_c   1.000
_cell.angle_alpha   90.00
_cell.angle_beta   90.00
_cell.angle_gamma   90.00
#
_symmetry.space_group_name_H-M   'P 1'
#
loop_
_entity.id
_entity.type
_entity.pdbx_description
1 polymer ?
#
loop_
_entity_poly.entity_id
_entity_poly.type
_entity_poly.pdbx_seq_one_letter_code
_entity_poly.pdbx_strand_id
1 'polypeptide(L)'
;MWFVGLGFVATLAFFIIFWGFPAIPLPVPITVLAGVMLPAVVIWAVLRTSRDGAWNDRHRLGLAGGALMFFVLLAPLQELDAERVDNTSGMTLVGLAMLMFLAGLWWWVRRRSGEETADAVQ
;
A
#
# COMPACT_ATOMS: atom_id res chain seq x y z
N MET A 1 7.62 -8.67 -4.57
CA MET A 1 6.50 -8.22 -5.43
C MET A 1 5.15 -8.54 -4.80
N TRP A 2 4.91 -9.76 -4.31
CA TRP A 2 3.66 -10.14 -3.64
C TRP A 2 3.18 -9.16 -2.54
N PHE A 3 4.07 -8.75 -1.63
CA PHE A 3 3.72 -7.80 -0.55
C PHE A 3 3.34 -6.39 -1.04
N VAL A 4 3.90 -5.94 -2.18
CA VAL A 4 3.50 -4.67 -2.81
C VAL A 4 2.06 -4.76 -3.29
N GLY A 5 1.73 -5.85 -4.00
CA GLY A 5 0.36 -6.11 -4.43
C GLY A 5 -0.60 -6.22 -3.24
N LEU A 6 -0.19 -6.92 -2.17
CA LEU A 6 -1.02 -7.06 -0.97
C LEU A 6 -1.32 -5.71 -0.32
N GLY A 7 -0.33 -4.84 -0.16
CA GLY A 7 -0.53 -3.50 0.40
C GLY A 7 -1.44 -2.63 -0.46
N PHE A 8 -1.21 -2.65 -1.78
CA PHE A 8 -2.04 -1.90 -2.73
C PHE A 8 -3.50 -2.37 -2.72
N VAL A 9 -3.73 -3.69 -2.82
CA VAL A 9 -5.07 -4.28 -2.82
C VAL A 9 -5.76 -4.05 -1.47
N ALA A 10 -5.03 -4.11 -0.35
CA ALA A 10 -5.59 -3.81 0.96
C ALA A 10 -6.09 -2.35 1.05
N THR A 11 -5.29 -1.39 0.59
CA THR A 11 -5.71 0.02 0.55
C THR A 11 -6.87 0.24 -0.41
N LEU A 12 -6.85 -0.37 -1.59
CA LEU A 12 -7.97 -0.31 -2.53
C LEU A 12 -9.26 -0.88 -1.92
N ALA A 13 -9.19 -2.06 -1.30
CA ALA A 13 -10.32 -2.69 -0.63
C ALA A 13 -10.85 -1.84 0.52
N PHE A 14 -9.96 -1.19 1.29
CA PHE A 14 -10.36 -0.23 2.32
C PHE A 14 -11.22 0.89 1.75
N PHE A 15 -10.80 1.52 0.65
CA PHE A 15 -11.60 2.57 0.00
C PHE A 15 -12.92 2.03 -0.58
N ILE A 16 -12.93 0.83 -1.15
CA ILE A 16 -14.19 0.21 -1.61
C ILE A 16 -15.16 0.00 -0.45
N ILE A 17 -14.67 -0.47 0.70
CA ILE A 17 -15.51 -0.73 1.88
C ILE A 17 -16.02 0.56 2.51
N PHE A 18 -15.17 1.56 2.72
CA PHE A 18 -15.55 2.76 3.47
C PHE A 18 -16.09 3.90 2.63
N TRP A 19 -15.82 3.89 1.32
CA TRP A 19 -16.30 4.89 0.37
C TRP A 19 -17.36 4.31 -0.58
N GLY A 20 -17.15 3.07 -1.06
CA GLY A 20 -18.07 2.41 -1.98
C GLY A 20 -19.31 1.81 -1.31
N PHE A 21 -19.16 1.02 -0.24
CA PHE A 21 -20.32 0.35 0.38
C PHE A 21 -21.39 1.31 0.90
N PRO A 22 -21.06 2.47 1.50
CA PRO A 22 -22.08 3.43 1.93
C PRO A 22 -22.88 4.03 0.76
N ALA A 23 -22.39 3.97 -0.47
CA ALA A 23 -23.08 4.48 -1.65
C ALA A 23 -24.17 3.52 -2.18
N ILE A 24 -24.25 2.30 -1.64
CA ILE A 24 -25.25 1.29 -2.01
C ILE A 24 -26.06 0.88 -0.77
N PRO A 25 -27.28 0.33 -0.93
CA PRO A 25 -28.16 -0.02 0.19
C PRO A 25 -27.72 -1.32 0.89
N LEU A 26 -26.47 -1.37 1.36
CA LEU A 26 -25.95 -2.47 2.15
C LEU A 26 -26.31 -2.30 3.63
N PRO A 27 -26.70 -3.38 4.32
CA PRO A 27 -26.84 -3.38 5.78
C PRO A 27 -25.52 -2.98 6.47
N VAL A 28 -25.60 -2.07 7.44
CA VAL A 28 -24.46 -1.60 8.25
C VAL A 28 -23.59 -2.74 8.81
N PRO A 29 -24.14 -3.86 9.32
CA PRO A 29 -23.31 -4.95 9.84
C PRO A 29 -22.36 -5.56 8.80
N ILE A 30 -22.71 -5.53 7.50
CA ILE A 30 -21.85 -6.05 6.44
C ILE A 30 -20.61 -5.16 6.26
N THR A 31 -20.79 -3.84 6.25
CA THR A 31 -19.67 -2.89 6.15
C THR A 31 -18.74 -2.99 7.35
N VAL A 32 -19.31 -3.12 8.56
CA VAL A 32 -18.53 -3.33 9.80
C VAL A 32 -17.75 -4.65 9.72
N LEU A 33 -18.42 -5.74 9.34
CA LEU A 33 -17.78 -7.04 9.19
C LEU A 33 -16.66 -7.01 8.14
N ALA A 34 -16.90 -6.42 6.98
CA ALA A 34 -15.88 -6.26 5.93
C ALA A 34 -14.68 -5.44 6.42
N GLY A 35 -14.94 -4.34 7.15
CA GLY A 35 -13.91 -3.49 7.75
C GLY A 35 -13.04 -4.22 8.78
N VAL A 36 -13.63 -5.12 9.59
CA VAL A 36 -12.88 -5.96 10.54
C VAL A 36 -12.16 -7.12 9.85
N MET A 37 -12.79 -7.73 8.84
CA MET A 37 -12.22 -8.86 8.12
C MET A 37 -11.02 -8.47 7.25
N LEU A 38 -10.99 -7.24 6.72
CA LEU A 38 -9.89 -6.75 5.91
C LEU A 38 -8.51 -6.85 6.61
N PRO A 39 -8.29 -6.23 7.80
CA PRO A 39 -7.02 -6.36 8.51
C PRO A 39 -6.76 -7.81 8.95
N ALA A 40 -7.78 -8.57 9.31
CA ALA A 40 -7.61 -9.99 9.67
C ALA A 40 -7.06 -10.82 8.50
N VAL A 41 -7.59 -10.62 7.29
CA VAL A 41 -7.11 -11.29 6.06
C VAL A 41 -5.71 -10.83 5.69
N VAL A 42 -5.39 -9.53 5.81
CA VAL A 42 -4.04 -9.01 5.53
C VAL A 42 -3.02 -9.59 6.50
N ILE A 43 -3.32 -9.57 7.81
CA ILE A 43 -2.46 -10.17 8.84
C ILE A 43 -2.26 -11.65 8.57
N TRP A 44 -3.35 -12.39 8.31
CA TRP A 44 -3.28 -13.80 7.96
C TRP A 44 -2.40 -14.05 6.73
N ALA A 45 -2.56 -13.26 5.66
CA ALA A 45 -1.77 -13.40 4.43
C ALA A 45 -0.29 -13.11 4.68
N VAL A 46 0.02 -12.09 5.48
CA VAL A 46 1.39 -11.79 5.90
C VAL A 46 1.97 -12.95 6.69
N LEU A 47 1.29 -13.43 7.73
CA LEU A 47 1.75 -14.55 8.56
C LEU A 47 1.91 -15.85 7.76
N ARG A 48 0.97 -16.16 6.87
CA ARG A 48 1.00 -17.34 5.98
C ARG A 48 2.23 -17.33 5.08
N THR A 49 2.61 -16.16 4.58
CA THR A 49 3.71 -15.97 3.63
C THR A 49 5.06 -15.76 4.33
N SER A 50 5.05 -15.43 5.64
CA SER A 50 6.25 -15.15 6.43
C SER A 50 6.70 -16.33 7.31
N ARG A 51 6.10 -17.52 7.14
CA ARG A 51 6.28 -18.69 8.01
C ARG A 51 7.72 -19.22 8.10
N ASP A 52 8.56 -18.95 7.10
CA ASP A 52 9.96 -19.41 7.06
C ASP A 52 10.97 -18.39 7.63
N GLY A 53 10.52 -17.46 8.50
CA GLY A 53 11.40 -16.50 9.19
C GLY A 53 11.88 -15.31 8.34
N ALA A 54 11.53 -15.27 7.05
CA ALA A 54 12.01 -14.27 6.11
C ALA A 54 11.24 -12.92 6.17
N TRP A 55 10.71 -12.46 7.32
CA TRP A 55 10.08 -11.13 7.43
C TRP A 55 11.13 -10.01 7.47
N ASN A 56 11.78 -9.81 6.32
CA ASN A 56 12.86 -8.86 6.11
C ASN A 56 12.29 -7.46 5.75
N ASP A 57 13.12 -6.43 5.84
CA ASP A 57 12.77 -5.03 5.55
C ASP A 57 12.22 -4.83 4.14
N ARG A 58 12.61 -5.68 3.19
CA ARG A 58 12.04 -5.70 1.83
C ARG A 58 10.54 -6.03 1.81
N HIS A 59 10.05 -6.88 2.71
CA HIS A 59 8.63 -7.22 2.80
C HIS A 59 7.84 -6.10 3.47
N ARG A 60 8.41 -5.49 4.51
CA ARG A 60 7.83 -4.32 5.19
C ARG A 60 7.71 -3.12 4.24
N LEU A 61 8.80 -2.82 3.53
CA LEU A 61 8.83 -1.78 2.51
C LEU A 61 7.89 -2.13 1.35
N GLY A 62 7.80 -3.40 0.97
CA GLY A 62 6.86 -3.86 -0.04
C GLY A 62 5.41 -3.56 0.37
N LEU A 63 5.00 -3.97 1.56
CA LEU A 63 3.64 -3.76 2.07
C LEU A 63 3.30 -2.27 2.20
N ALA A 64 4.16 -1.50 2.86
CA ALA A 64 3.97 -0.06 3.04
C ALA A 64 4.02 0.70 1.70
N GLY A 65 4.99 0.38 0.85
CA GLY A 65 5.13 0.96 -0.48
C GLY A 65 3.95 0.65 -1.39
N GLY A 66 3.40 -0.57 -1.31
CA GLY A 66 2.17 -0.94 -2.01
C GLY A 66 0.97 -0.10 -1.60
N ALA A 67 0.77 0.07 -0.29
CA ALA A 67 -0.28 0.94 0.23
C ALA A 67 -0.10 2.40 -0.20
N LEU A 68 1.14 2.92 -0.18
CA LEU A 68 1.45 4.27 -0.64
C LEU A 68 1.30 4.44 -2.16
N MET A 69 1.55 3.40 -2.94
CA MET A 69 1.38 3.42 -4.39
C MET A 69 -0.07 3.69 -4.80
N PHE A 70 -1.05 3.26 -4.00
CA PHE A 70 -2.45 3.63 -4.20
C PHE A 70 -2.63 5.14 -4.23
N PHE A 71 -2.06 5.86 -3.26
CA PHE A 71 -2.16 7.32 -3.19
C PHE A 71 -1.40 8.01 -4.31
N VAL A 72 -0.23 7.48 -4.70
CA VAL A 72 0.52 7.99 -5.85
C VAL A 72 -0.32 7.94 -7.13
N LEU A 73 -1.06 6.84 -7.35
CA LEU A 73 -1.95 6.72 -8.51
C LEU A 73 -3.24 7.52 -8.35
N LEU A 74 -3.74 7.68 -7.13
CA LEU A 74 -4.94 8.47 -6.86
C LEU A 74 -4.71 9.98 -7.06
N ALA A 75 -3.51 10.47 -6.78
CA ALA A 75 -3.16 11.89 -6.88
C ALA A 75 -3.48 12.55 -8.24
N PRO A 76 -3.05 12.01 -9.40
CA PRO A 76 -3.43 12.59 -10.70
C PRO A 76 -4.93 12.45 -10.99
N LEU A 77 -5.58 11.37 -10.53
CA LEU A 77 -7.04 11.23 -10.69
C LEU A 77 -7.79 12.34 -9.95
N GLN A 78 -7.32 12.74 -8.77
CA GLN A 78 -7.91 13.82 -7.98
C GLN A 78 -7.59 15.22 -8.51
N GLU A 79 -6.42 15.41 -9.13
CA GLU A 79 -6.07 16.69 -9.76
C GLU A 79 -6.82 16.95 -11.07
N LEU A 80 -7.15 15.89 -11.81
CA LEU A 80 -7.94 15.98 -13.05
C LEU A 80 -9.45 16.08 -12.81
N ASP A 81 -9.91 15.91 -11.57
CA ASP A 81 -11.32 16.01 -11.21
C ASP A 81 -11.77 17.48 -11.18
N ALA A 82 -12.48 17.88 -12.24
CA ALA A 82 -12.97 19.24 -12.44
C ALA A 82 -14.18 19.59 -11.56
N GLU A 83 -14.82 18.61 -10.91
CA GLU A 83 -15.98 18.83 -10.05
C GLU A 83 -15.59 19.11 -8.59
N ARG A 84 -14.30 19.06 -8.25
CA ARG A 84 -13.80 19.34 -6.90
C ARG A 84 -13.88 20.82 -6.55
N VAL A 85 -14.36 21.09 -5.34
CA VAL A 85 -14.53 22.43 -4.78
C VAL A 85 -13.22 22.97 -4.17
N ASP A 86 -12.26 22.09 -3.86
CA ASP A 86 -10.96 22.43 -3.30
C ASP A 86 -9.85 22.56 -4.37
N ASN A 87 -8.78 23.29 -4.04
CA ASN A 87 -7.63 23.45 -4.93
C ASN A 87 -6.71 22.23 -4.87
N THR A 88 -6.76 21.41 -5.92
CA THR A 88 -6.00 20.16 -6.06
C THR A 88 -4.69 20.31 -6.83
N SER A 89 -4.35 21.55 -7.24
CA SER A 89 -3.17 21.85 -8.04
C SER A 89 -1.89 21.38 -7.37
N GLY A 90 -1.11 20.55 -8.06
CA GLY A 90 0.17 20.04 -7.59
C GLY A 90 0.11 18.70 -6.85
N MET A 91 -1.08 18.08 -6.70
CA MET A 91 -1.16 16.73 -6.11
C MET A 91 -0.37 15.70 -6.93
N THR A 92 -0.39 15.77 -8.26
CA THR A 92 0.42 14.91 -9.13
C THR A 92 1.91 15.10 -8.87
N LEU A 93 2.37 16.33 -8.64
CA LEU A 93 3.77 16.60 -8.32
C LEU A 93 4.18 15.94 -6.99
N VAL A 94 3.31 16.01 -5.97
CA VAL A 94 3.52 15.31 -4.69
C VAL A 94 3.53 13.79 -4.89
N GLY A 95 2.63 13.26 -5.73
CA GLY A 95 2.61 11.84 -6.11
C GLY A 95 3.91 11.40 -6.77
N LEU A 96 4.43 12.18 -7.71
CA LEU A 96 5.72 11.93 -8.36
C LEU A 96 6.89 12.00 -7.37
N ALA A 97 6.91 12.98 -6.47
CA ALA A 97 7.93 13.10 -5.43
C ALA A 97 7.92 11.87 -4.50
N MET A 98 6.73 11.41 -4.09
CA MET A 98 6.57 10.19 -3.30
C MET A 98 7.03 8.95 -4.06
N LEU A 99 6.71 8.85 -5.36
CA LEU A 99 7.17 7.74 -6.21
C LEU A 99 8.69 7.68 -6.27
N MET A 100 9.35 8.81 -6.48
CA MET A 100 10.82 8.91 -6.49
C MET A 100 11.41 8.51 -5.13
N PHE A 101 10.80 8.97 -4.03
CA PHE A 101 11.22 8.60 -2.68
C PHE A 101 11.12 7.09 -2.43
N LEU A 102 10.00 6.47 -2.80
CA LEU A 102 9.79 5.03 -2.67
C LEU A 102 10.78 4.22 -3.53
N ALA A 103 11.03 4.67 -4.76
CA ALA A 103 12.03 4.05 -5.63
C ALA A 103 13.45 4.15 -5.03
N GLY A 104 13.79 5.31 -4.46
CA GLY A 104 15.05 5.53 -3.75
C GLY A 104 15.21 4.63 -2.52
N LEU A 105 14.19 4.54 -1.67
CA LEU A 105 14.16 3.64 -0.52
C LEU A 105 14.30 2.17 -0.95
N TRP A 106 13.59 1.77 -2.00
CA TRP A 106 13.67 0.42 -2.53
C TRP A 106 15.09 0.08 -2.98
N TRP A 107 15.74 1.00 -3.69
CA TRP A 107 17.12 0.84 -4.11
C TRP A 107 18.09 0.75 -2.93
N TRP A 108 17.92 1.62 -1.94
CA TRP A 108 18.75 1.65 -0.75
C TRP A 108 18.63 0.38 0.10
N VAL A 109 17.41 -0.10 0.37
CA VAL A 109 17.18 -1.36 1.09
C VAL A 109 17.76 -2.53 0.29
N ARG A 110 17.63 -2.53 -1.04
CA ARG A 110 18.18 -3.59 -1.89
C ARG A 110 19.71 -3.66 -1.78
N ARG A 111 20.39 -2.51 -1.71
CA ARG A 111 21.85 -2.43 -1.53
C ARG A 111 22.29 -2.95 -0.17
N ARG A 112 21.65 -2.51 0.92
CA ARG A 112 21.99 -2.93 2.29
C ARG A 112 21.89 -4.43 2.51
N SER A 113 20.82 -5.07 2.04
CA SER A 113 20.70 -6.52 2.21
C SER A 113 21.72 -7.30 1.37
N GLY A 114 22.34 -6.68 0.35
CA GLY A 114 23.42 -7.30 -0.42
C GLY A 114 24.75 -7.31 0.34
N GLU A 115 25.02 -6.25 1.11
CA GLU A 115 26.22 -6.10 1.95
C GLU A 115 26.19 -7.09 3.13
N GLU A 116 25.05 -7.23 3.82
CA GLU A 116 24.89 -8.21 4.93
C GLU A 116 25.14 -9.67 4.50
N THR A 117 24.85 -10.02 3.25
CA THR A 117 25.08 -11.39 2.76
C THR A 117 26.55 -11.64 2.42
N ALA A 118 27.31 -10.58 2.07
CA ALA A 118 28.73 -10.68 1.75
C ALA A 118 29.58 -10.84 3.02
N ASP A 119 29.20 -10.15 4.10
CA ASP A 119 29.89 -10.25 5.41
C ASP A 119 29.59 -11.59 6.12
N ALA A 120 28.43 -12.20 5.90
CA ALA A 120 28.08 -13.49 6.50
C ALA A 120 28.75 -14.71 5.83
N VAL A 121 29.44 -14.52 4.70
CA VAL A 121 30.11 -15.59 3.93
C VAL A 121 31.64 -15.56 4.13
N GLN A 122 32.18 -14.51 4.75
CA GLN A 122 33.59 -14.44 5.18
C GLN A 122 33.77 -15.05 6.57
#